data_AF-A0A2L2TQP8-F1
#
_entry.id   AF-A0A2L2TQP8-F1
#
_cell.length_a   1.000
_cell.length_b   1.000
_cell.length_c   1.000
_cell.angle_alpha   90.00
_cell.angle_beta   90.00
_cell.angle_gamma   90.00
#
_symmetry.space_group_name_H-M   'P 1'
#
loop_
_entity.id
_entity.type
_entity.pdbx_description
1 polymer ?
#
loop_
_entity_poly.entity_id
_entity_poly.type
_entity_poly.pdbx_seq_one_letter_code
_entity_poly.pdbx_strand_id
1 'polypeptide(L)'
;MPMNTDDDEEGEIVAPPMHPKSHKDEVKKLRRRLKHLREQHDELLNSARRNATISQGKIERLEEQVGNLTSIAKGLGEEAEKTQRLYKEHIEHTATLVATGKDPGEILRPRQPDSYDGNAEHLQGFLTALRSYQLYYPVQFSTDEMKTRHAMSLLKGKAQRLMEPIVRDYVNNPRHERKDMTRLVYDKYENFEQELIHAFGLANERREAESKIRNLRQTGSAAAYLSEYRYQAAKLDWNESAHMDQVYLGLKEEVKDALVNIRPKPKTLNDLANIVSTTQSTTQSTSSLSTSAKAGITVGSVIGGLGAIGLVARLVLRRKNRKSSQRLTDSDAGKPNEETRYELHDERTHEMHAQNLVELPADYGRVDDRAAAGYDRAYRTFNSGSGLRN
;
A
#
# COMPACT_ATOMS: atom_id res chain seq x y z
N MET A 1 14.85 -52.37 -82.04
CA MET A 1 14.72 -53.65 -81.31
C MET A 1 13.51 -53.55 -80.40
N PRO A 2 12.80 -54.66 -80.18
CA PRO A 2 11.46 -54.96 -80.71
C PRO A 2 10.37 -54.69 -79.63
N MET A 3 9.07 -54.97 -79.75
CA MET A 3 8.38 -56.13 -80.32
C MET A 3 6.88 -55.84 -80.38
N ASN A 4 6.24 -56.33 -81.44
CA ASN A 4 4.79 -56.52 -81.56
C ASN A 4 4.26 -57.40 -80.43
N THR A 5 2.99 -57.24 -80.08
CA THR A 5 2.02 -58.33 -80.29
C THR A 5 0.62 -57.73 -80.42
N ASP A 6 -0.04 -58.20 -81.44
CA ASP A 6 -1.43 -58.03 -81.83
C ASP A 6 -2.40 -58.46 -80.72
N ASP A 7 -3.64 -57.97 -80.77
CA ASP A 7 -4.79 -58.86 -80.97
C ASP A 7 -6.09 -58.04 -81.06
N ASP A 8 -6.89 -58.47 -82.03
CA ASP A 8 -8.15 -57.94 -82.52
C ASP A 8 -9.28 -58.00 -81.48
N GLU A 9 -10.26 -57.09 -81.56
CA GLU A 9 -11.66 -57.46 -81.35
C GLU A 9 -12.62 -56.40 -81.91
N GLU A 10 -13.58 -56.87 -82.70
CA GLU A 10 -14.64 -56.10 -83.34
C GLU A 10 -15.54 -55.41 -82.31
N GLY A 11 -15.58 -54.08 -82.36
CA GLY A 11 -16.50 -53.25 -81.57
C GLY A 11 -17.78 -52.94 -82.31
N GLU A 12 -18.77 -53.80 -82.12
CA GLU A 12 -20.17 -53.68 -82.48
C GLU A 12 -20.73 -52.25 -82.29
N ILE A 13 -21.35 -51.71 -83.34
CA ILE A 13 -22.09 -50.45 -83.30
C ILE A 13 -23.38 -50.67 -82.52
N VAL A 14 -23.34 -50.49 -81.20
CA VAL A 14 -24.56 -50.34 -80.39
C VAL A 14 -24.62 -48.90 -79.88
N ALA A 15 -25.41 -48.09 -80.59
CA ALA A 15 -25.84 -46.79 -80.13
C ALA A 15 -26.43 -46.91 -78.71
N PRO A 16 -26.03 -46.06 -77.75
CA PRO A 16 -26.55 -46.12 -76.41
C PRO A 16 -28.05 -45.77 -76.42
N PRO A 17 -28.90 -46.45 -75.61
CA PRO A 17 -30.31 -46.09 -75.52
C PRO A 17 -30.40 -44.72 -74.85
N MET A 18 -30.69 -43.68 -75.63
CA MET A 18 -31.12 -42.39 -75.14
C MET A 18 -32.46 -42.56 -74.42
N HIS A 19 -32.43 -42.71 -73.10
CA HIS A 19 -33.63 -42.56 -72.29
C HIS A 19 -33.96 -41.06 -72.21
N PRO A 20 -35.10 -40.59 -72.75
CA PRO A 20 -35.51 -39.21 -72.58
C PRO A 20 -35.85 -39.03 -71.09
N LYS A 21 -35.04 -38.24 -70.36
CA LYS A 21 -35.46 -37.76 -69.05
C LYS A 21 -36.77 -37.01 -69.28
N SER A 22 -37.87 -37.56 -68.78
CA SER A 22 -39.18 -36.92 -68.93
C SER A 22 -39.10 -35.52 -68.33
N HIS A 23 -39.50 -34.50 -69.09
CA HIS A 23 -39.62 -33.10 -68.62
C HIS A 23 -40.34 -32.99 -67.26
N LYS A 24 -41.24 -33.95 -66.99
CA LYS A 24 -41.95 -34.11 -65.71
C LYS A 24 -41.02 -34.39 -64.52
N ASP A 25 -39.94 -35.14 -64.70
CA ASP A 25 -38.96 -35.46 -63.66
C ASP A 25 -38.02 -34.30 -63.36
N GLU A 26 -37.65 -33.50 -64.37
CA GLU A 26 -36.89 -32.26 -64.19
C GLU A 26 -37.70 -31.20 -63.43
N VAL A 27 -38.97 -31.02 -63.78
CA VAL A 27 -39.88 -30.13 -63.05
C VAL A 27 -40.05 -30.59 -61.59
N LYS A 28 -40.13 -31.90 -61.35
CA LYS A 28 -40.19 -32.48 -59.99
C LYS A 28 -38.91 -32.23 -59.20
N LYS A 29 -37.74 -32.33 -59.85
CA LYS A 29 -36.42 -32.03 -59.26
C LYS A 29 -36.26 -30.54 -58.94
N LEU A 30 -36.71 -29.66 -59.83
CA LEU A 30 -36.72 -28.20 -59.62
C LEU A 30 -37.63 -27.81 -58.47
N ARG A 31 -38.85 -28.36 -58.38
CA ARG A 31 -39.75 -28.15 -57.24
C ARG A 31 -39.13 -28.55 -55.90
N ARG A 32 -38.43 -29.69 -55.85
CA ARG A 32 -37.72 -30.14 -54.63
C ARG A 32 -36.59 -29.18 -54.25
N ARG A 33 -35.79 -28.72 -55.23
CA ARG A 33 -34.74 -27.72 -54.99
C ARG A 33 -35.30 -26.39 -54.51
N LEU A 34 -36.39 -25.91 -55.11
CA LEU A 34 -37.02 -24.65 -54.73
C LEU A 34 -37.62 -24.71 -53.32
N LYS A 35 -38.16 -25.87 -52.93
CA LYS A 35 -38.61 -26.14 -51.57
C LYS A 35 -37.45 -26.13 -50.57
N HIS A 36 -36.36 -26.83 -50.89
CA HIS A 36 -35.17 -26.87 -50.05
C HIS A 36 -34.52 -25.48 -49.90
N LEU A 37 -34.44 -24.71 -50.98
CA LEU A 37 -33.89 -23.36 -50.96
C LEU A 37 -34.75 -22.41 -50.11
N ARG A 38 -36.08 -22.58 -50.13
CA ARG A 38 -37.00 -21.85 -49.25
C ARG A 38 -36.77 -22.21 -47.78
N GLU A 39 -36.63 -23.50 -47.47
CA GLU A 39 -36.33 -23.99 -46.12
C GLU A 39 -35.00 -23.42 -45.61
N GLN A 40 -33.95 -23.41 -46.44
CA GLN A 40 -32.65 -22.80 -46.11
C GLN A 40 -32.75 -21.29 -45.90
N HIS A 41 -33.54 -20.59 -46.72
CA HIS A 41 -33.77 -19.16 -46.58
C HIS A 41 -34.48 -18.82 -45.26
N ASP A 42 -35.53 -19.58 -44.93
CA ASP A 42 -36.28 -19.41 -43.68
C ASP A 42 -35.41 -19.70 -42.44
N GLU A 43 -34.56 -20.72 -42.51
CA GLU A 43 -33.62 -21.06 -41.45
C GLU A 43 -32.56 -19.96 -41.26
N LEU A 44 -32.04 -19.40 -42.35
CA LEU A 44 -31.10 -18.28 -42.33
C LEU A 44 -31.76 -17.01 -41.76
N LEU A 45 -33.00 -16.70 -42.15
CA LEU A 45 -33.79 -15.60 -41.57
C LEU A 45 -34.02 -15.76 -40.07
N ASN A 46 -34.36 -16.98 -39.62
CA ASN A 46 -34.58 -17.28 -38.21
C ASN A 46 -33.27 -17.22 -37.41
N SER A 47 -32.15 -17.62 -38.00
CA SER A 47 -30.82 -17.46 -37.38
C SER A 47 -30.43 -15.99 -37.23
N ALA A 48 -30.66 -15.17 -38.27
CA ALA A 48 -30.39 -13.74 -38.26
C ALA A 48 -31.24 -13.01 -37.22
N ARG A 49 -32.54 -13.35 -37.10
CA ARG A 49 -33.41 -12.81 -36.04
C ARG A 49 -32.92 -13.15 -34.65
N ARG A 50 -32.57 -14.42 -34.39
CA ARG A 50 -32.02 -14.84 -33.08
C ARG A 50 -30.73 -14.08 -32.75
N ASN A 51 -29.83 -13.94 -33.71
CA ASN A 51 -28.58 -13.20 -33.52
C ASN A 51 -28.84 -11.71 -33.25
N ALA A 52 -29.81 -11.09 -33.92
CA ALA A 52 -30.21 -9.72 -33.65
C ALA A 52 -30.75 -9.55 -32.22
N THR A 53 -31.61 -10.47 -31.75
CA THR A 53 -32.13 -10.45 -30.37
C THR A 53 -31.01 -10.62 -29.33
N ILE A 54 -30.06 -11.52 -29.58
CA ILE A 54 -28.90 -11.73 -28.70
C ILE A 54 -28.02 -10.47 -28.65
N SER A 55 -27.77 -9.84 -29.79
CA SER A 55 -26.98 -8.60 -29.87
C SER A 55 -27.67 -7.45 -29.15
N GLN A 56 -28.99 -7.32 -29.28
CA GLN A 56 -29.77 -6.30 -28.57
C GLN A 56 -29.70 -6.49 -27.05
N GLY A 57 -29.87 -7.71 -26.56
CA GLY A 57 -29.72 -8.00 -25.12
C GLY A 57 -28.29 -7.82 -24.58
N LYS A 58 -27.27 -7.86 -25.44
CA LYS A 58 -25.89 -7.48 -25.05
C LYS A 58 -25.72 -5.98 -24.97
N ILE A 59 -26.31 -5.23 -25.92
CA ILE A 59 -26.28 -3.77 -25.93
C ILE A 59 -26.96 -3.22 -24.66
N GLU A 60 -28.15 -3.72 -24.32
CA GLU A 60 -28.87 -3.30 -23.10
C GLU A 60 -28.05 -3.53 -21.82
N ARG A 61 -27.37 -4.69 -21.70
CA ARG A 61 -26.47 -4.96 -20.56
C ARG A 61 -25.27 -4.03 -20.53
N LEU A 62 -24.68 -3.73 -21.68
CA LEU A 62 -23.56 -2.80 -21.78
C LEU A 62 -24.00 -1.38 -21.40
N GLU A 63 -25.17 -0.94 -21.83
CA GLU A 63 -25.76 0.35 -21.44
C GLU A 63 -25.98 0.44 -19.93
N GLU A 64 -26.50 -0.63 -19.30
CA GLU A 64 -26.63 -0.70 -17.84
C GLU A 64 -25.27 -0.63 -17.14
N GLN A 65 -24.26 -1.34 -17.65
CA GLN A 65 -22.89 -1.29 -17.10
C GLN A 65 -22.27 0.10 -17.24
N VAL A 66 -22.46 0.76 -18.39
CA VAL A 66 -21.98 2.12 -18.61
C VAL A 66 -22.67 3.10 -17.66
N GLY A 67 -23.99 2.99 -17.46
CA GLY A 67 -24.72 3.82 -16.50
C GLY A 67 -24.20 3.66 -15.06
N ASN A 68 -23.92 2.42 -14.64
CA ASN A 68 -23.31 2.15 -13.33
C ASN A 68 -21.88 2.73 -13.21
N LEU A 69 -21.08 2.66 -14.29
CA LEU A 69 -19.75 3.27 -14.29
C LEU A 69 -19.82 4.80 -14.20
N THR A 70 -20.79 5.42 -14.89
CA THR A 70 -21.00 6.87 -14.83
C THR A 70 -21.38 7.34 -13.42
N SER A 71 -22.25 6.59 -12.72
CA SER A 71 -22.61 6.95 -11.34
C SER A 71 -21.43 6.83 -10.37
N ILE A 72 -20.60 5.80 -10.53
CA ILE A 72 -19.35 5.63 -9.76
C ILE A 72 -18.38 6.78 -10.04
N ALA A 73 -18.18 7.13 -11.32
CA ALA A 73 -17.29 8.21 -11.71
C ALA A 73 -17.74 9.56 -11.12
N LYS A 74 -19.05 9.82 -11.10
CA LYS A 74 -19.62 11.01 -10.47
C LYS A 74 -19.36 11.03 -8.96
N GLY A 75 -19.61 9.92 -8.26
CA GLY A 75 -19.36 9.82 -6.81
C GLY A 75 -17.88 10.01 -6.45
N LEU A 76 -16.96 9.46 -7.27
CA LEU A 76 -15.53 9.70 -7.11
C LEU A 76 -15.15 11.17 -7.35
N GLY A 77 -15.78 11.84 -8.32
CA GLY A 77 -15.58 13.27 -8.55
C GLY A 77 -16.02 14.12 -7.36
N GLU A 78 -17.20 13.85 -6.80
CA GLU A 78 -17.71 14.54 -5.61
C GLU A 78 -16.80 14.34 -4.38
N GLU A 79 -16.31 13.12 -4.16
CA GLU A 79 -15.38 12.83 -3.04
C GLU A 79 -14.02 13.51 -3.24
N ALA A 80 -13.52 13.56 -4.49
CA ALA A 80 -12.28 14.26 -4.82
C ALA A 80 -12.40 15.77 -4.57
N GLU A 81 -13.52 16.40 -4.96
CA GLU A 81 -13.78 17.81 -4.69
C GLU A 81 -13.86 18.11 -3.20
N LYS A 82 -14.56 17.26 -2.43
CA LYS A 82 -14.65 17.38 -0.97
C LYS A 82 -13.26 17.29 -0.33
N THR A 83 -12.46 16.33 -0.75
CA THR A 83 -11.09 16.12 -0.27
C THR A 83 -10.21 17.34 -0.57
N GLN A 84 -10.30 17.89 -1.79
CA GLN A 84 -9.56 19.10 -2.16
C GLN A 84 -9.96 20.33 -1.33
N ARG A 85 -11.26 20.51 -1.05
CA ARG A 85 -11.74 21.59 -0.17
C ARG A 85 -11.16 21.45 1.24
N LEU A 86 -11.19 20.25 1.81
CA LEU A 86 -10.59 19.98 3.12
C LEU A 86 -9.09 20.32 3.12
N TYR A 87 -8.33 19.90 2.11
CA TYR A 87 -6.91 20.25 2.00
C TYR A 87 -6.69 21.76 1.93
N LYS A 88 -7.50 22.48 1.15
CA LYS A 88 -7.41 23.94 1.03
C LYS A 88 -7.69 24.62 2.36
N GLU A 89 -8.77 24.23 3.05
CA GLU A 89 -9.11 24.73 4.39
C GLU A 89 -7.99 24.45 5.41
N HIS A 90 -7.38 23.25 5.37
CA HIS A 90 -6.25 22.92 6.24
C HIS A 90 -5.04 23.81 5.99
N ILE A 91 -4.71 24.08 4.71
CA ILE A 91 -3.59 24.95 4.35
C ILE A 91 -3.85 26.38 4.83
N GLU A 92 -5.05 26.92 4.56
CA GLU A 92 -5.46 28.24 5.00
C GLU A 92 -5.44 28.35 6.52
N HIS A 93 -6.03 27.39 7.24
CA HIS A 93 -6.03 27.37 8.70
C HIS A 93 -4.60 27.29 9.25
N THR A 94 -3.73 26.44 8.68
CA THR A 94 -2.32 26.34 9.08
C THR A 94 -1.58 27.66 8.86
N ALA A 95 -1.79 28.32 7.72
CA ALA A 95 -1.20 29.63 7.44
C ALA A 95 -1.70 30.71 8.42
N THR A 96 -2.98 30.69 8.81
CA THR A 96 -3.52 31.60 9.82
C THR A 96 -2.95 31.34 11.22
N LEU A 97 -2.67 30.08 11.59
CA LEU A 97 -2.02 29.78 12.87
C LEU A 97 -0.60 30.34 12.93
N VAL A 98 0.17 30.16 11.85
CA VAL A 98 1.51 30.75 11.74
C VAL A 98 1.44 32.28 11.87
N ALA A 99 0.46 32.93 11.22
CA ALA A 99 0.26 34.38 11.33
C ALA A 99 -0.20 34.85 12.72
N THR A 100 -0.94 34.01 13.46
CA THR A 100 -1.46 34.33 14.80
C THR A 100 -0.54 33.87 15.94
N GLY A 101 0.59 33.22 15.62
CA GLY A 101 1.51 32.66 16.60
C GLY A 101 0.95 31.45 17.35
N LYS A 102 0.02 30.72 16.75
CA LYS A 102 -0.54 29.48 17.27
C LYS A 102 0.19 28.26 16.72
N ASP A 103 0.20 27.20 17.50
CA ASP A 103 0.96 26.00 17.16
C ASP A 103 0.23 25.09 16.15
N PRO A 104 0.92 24.49 15.16
CA PRO A 104 0.34 23.50 14.24
C PRO A 104 -0.40 22.36 14.95
N GLY A 105 0.08 21.95 16.11
CA GLY A 105 -0.51 20.91 16.95
C GLY A 105 -1.89 21.25 17.49
N GLU A 106 -2.32 22.51 17.50
CA GLU A 106 -3.70 22.90 17.87
C GLU A 106 -4.73 22.43 16.83
N ILE A 107 -4.33 22.33 15.57
CA ILE A 107 -5.16 21.79 14.47
C ILE A 107 -5.06 20.28 14.42
N LEU A 108 -3.81 19.79 14.34
CA LEU A 108 -3.53 18.40 14.06
C LEU A 108 -3.88 17.52 15.27
N ARG A 109 -3.88 18.12 16.47
CA ARG A 109 -4.14 17.45 17.75
C ARG A 109 -3.42 16.10 17.81
N PRO A 110 -2.09 16.08 17.57
CA PRO A 110 -1.33 14.85 17.60
C PRO A 110 -1.51 14.16 18.95
N ARG A 111 -1.56 12.83 18.95
CA ARG A 111 -1.62 12.06 20.19
C ARG A 111 -0.37 12.35 21.03
N GLN A 112 -0.57 12.62 22.31
CA GLN A 112 0.53 12.82 23.25
C GLN A 112 1.32 11.51 23.44
N PRO A 113 2.65 11.57 23.61
CA PRO A 113 3.46 10.40 23.89
C PRO A 113 3.01 9.67 25.15
N ASP A 114 3.09 8.34 25.13
CA ASP A 114 2.80 7.53 26.31
C ASP A 114 3.84 7.78 27.42
N SER A 115 3.41 7.73 28.68
CA SER A 115 4.29 7.98 29.82
C SER A 115 5.36 6.90 29.98
N TYR A 116 6.58 7.31 30.31
CA TYR A 116 7.76 6.45 30.43
C TYR A 116 8.03 6.01 31.87
N ASP A 117 8.20 4.71 32.11
CA ASP A 117 8.35 4.12 33.44
C ASP A 117 9.80 3.87 33.88
N GLY A 118 10.77 4.03 32.97
CA GLY A 118 12.18 3.68 33.19
C GLY A 118 12.60 2.34 32.58
N ASN A 119 11.78 1.71 31.72
CA ASN A 119 12.21 0.54 30.95
C ASN A 119 13.23 0.94 29.88
N ALA A 120 14.43 0.36 29.94
CA ALA A 120 15.52 0.64 29.03
C ALA A 120 15.17 0.36 27.55
N GLU A 121 14.43 -0.72 27.26
CA GLU A 121 14.06 -1.09 25.89
C GLU A 121 13.13 -0.05 25.21
N HIS A 122 12.37 0.71 26.00
CA HIS A 122 11.41 1.69 25.50
C HIS A 122 11.97 3.12 25.48
N LEU A 123 13.17 3.36 26.02
CA LEU A 123 13.72 4.70 26.18
C LEU A 123 13.82 5.45 24.85
N GLN A 124 14.41 4.83 23.83
CA GLN A 124 14.62 5.48 22.53
C GLN A 124 13.30 5.81 21.82
N GLY A 125 12.31 4.91 21.92
CA GLY A 125 10.97 5.14 21.38
C GLY A 125 10.29 6.32 22.07
N PHE A 126 10.40 6.40 23.40
CA PHE A 126 9.88 7.51 24.18
C PHE A 126 10.52 8.86 23.83
N LEU A 127 11.86 8.94 23.78
CA LEU A 127 12.57 10.18 23.42
C LEU A 127 12.23 10.65 22.00
N THR A 128 12.08 9.70 21.07
CA THR A 128 11.67 10.00 19.69
C THR A 128 10.25 10.55 19.65
N ALA A 129 9.31 9.90 20.33
CA ALA A 129 7.92 10.34 20.41
C ALA A 129 7.80 11.74 21.05
N LEU A 130 8.58 12.03 22.10
CA LEU A 130 8.65 13.36 22.71
C LEU A 130 9.09 14.43 21.72
N ARG A 131 10.22 14.22 21.03
CA ARG A 131 10.73 15.16 20.03
C ARG A 131 9.72 15.39 18.91
N SER A 132 9.15 14.31 18.37
CA SER A 132 8.13 14.39 17.32
C SER A 132 6.90 15.17 17.77
N TYR A 133 6.41 14.93 18.98
CA TYR A 133 5.28 15.69 19.53
C TYR A 133 5.63 17.17 19.69
N GLN A 134 6.79 17.49 20.24
CA GLN A 134 7.23 18.86 20.47
C GLN A 134 7.41 19.67 19.17
N LEU A 135 7.75 19.01 18.05
CA LEU A 135 7.82 19.65 16.73
C LEU A 135 6.48 20.21 16.25
N TYR A 136 5.35 19.69 16.72
CA TYR A 136 4.04 20.25 16.41
C TYR A 136 3.71 21.52 17.21
N TYR A 137 4.47 21.82 18.26
CA TYR A 137 4.19 22.95 19.16
C TYR A 137 5.42 23.85 19.39
N PRO A 138 6.01 24.43 18.32
CA PRO A 138 7.21 25.28 18.43
C PRO A 138 7.04 26.54 19.29
N VAL A 139 5.81 27.07 19.43
CA VAL A 139 5.52 28.25 20.26
C VAL A 139 5.42 27.85 21.73
N GLN A 140 4.62 26.83 22.07
CA GLN A 140 4.53 26.31 23.44
C GLN A 140 5.86 25.71 23.94
N PHE A 141 6.67 25.14 23.05
CA PHE A 141 7.98 24.57 23.36
C PHE A 141 9.14 25.40 22.80
N SER A 142 9.00 26.73 22.87
CA SER A 142 9.97 27.70 22.37
C SER A 142 11.30 27.72 23.14
N THR A 143 11.33 27.16 24.35
CA THR A 143 12.55 27.08 25.19
C THR A 143 12.84 25.65 25.61
N ASP A 144 14.12 25.33 25.80
CA ASP A 144 14.53 24.01 26.27
C ASP A 144 14.03 23.70 27.68
N GLU A 145 13.85 24.73 28.50
CA GLU A 145 13.22 24.61 29.81
C GLU A 145 11.76 24.12 29.71
N MET A 146 10.98 24.65 28.76
CA MET A 146 9.59 24.23 28.51
C MET A 146 9.53 22.80 27.96
N LYS A 147 10.42 22.44 27.03
CA LYS A 147 10.55 21.06 26.53
C LYS A 147 10.87 20.08 27.66
N THR A 148 11.81 20.44 28.52
CA THR A 148 12.24 19.62 29.67
C THR A 148 11.10 19.46 30.66
N ARG A 149 10.36 20.53 30.99
CA ARG A 149 9.17 20.45 31.86
C ARG A 149 8.11 19.49 31.31
N HIS A 150 7.81 19.57 30.02
CA HIS A 150 6.88 18.66 29.36
C HIS A 150 7.38 17.21 29.40
N ALA A 151 8.65 16.97 29.11
CA ALA A 151 9.20 15.62 29.13
C ALA A 151 9.20 15.02 30.56
N MET A 152 9.53 15.82 31.57
CA MET A 152 9.49 15.42 32.98
C MET A 152 8.07 15.03 33.45
N SER A 153 7.02 15.70 32.96
CA SER A 153 5.63 15.39 33.35
C SER A 153 5.13 14.06 32.79
N LEU A 154 5.80 13.54 31.75
CA LEU A 154 5.49 12.24 31.14
C LEU A 154 6.29 11.09 31.75
N LEU A 155 7.10 11.33 32.78
CA LEU A 155 7.76 10.28 33.53
C LEU A 155 6.83 9.69 34.59
N LYS A 156 6.85 8.35 34.72
CA LYS A 156 6.15 7.59 35.77
C LYS A 156 7.09 6.57 36.40
N GLY A 157 6.63 5.90 37.46
CA GLY A 157 7.30 4.72 37.99
C GLY A 157 8.76 4.95 38.43
N LYS A 158 9.70 4.15 37.91
CA LYS A 158 11.12 4.23 38.26
C LYS A 158 11.75 5.52 37.72
N ALA A 159 11.42 5.92 36.50
CA ALA A 159 11.91 7.17 35.91
C ALA A 159 11.49 8.39 36.74
N GLN A 160 10.22 8.48 37.10
CA GLN A 160 9.73 9.59 37.93
C GLN A 160 10.43 9.64 39.29
N ARG A 161 10.57 8.51 39.98
CA ARG A 161 11.23 8.47 41.30
C ARG A 161 12.69 8.92 41.24
N LEU A 162 13.40 8.60 40.16
CA LEU A 162 14.78 9.03 39.98
C LEU A 162 14.87 10.54 39.73
N MET A 163 13.97 11.09 38.92
CA MET A 163 13.99 12.50 38.52
C MET A 163 13.29 13.42 39.52
N GLU A 164 12.51 12.87 40.46
CA GLU A 164 11.76 13.62 41.46
C GLU A 164 12.61 14.64 42.24
N PRO A 165 13.84 14.33 42.71
CA PRO A 165 14.63 15.31 43.45
C PRO A 165 15.02 16.53 42.61
N ILE A 166 15.24 16.34 41.30
CA ILE A 166 15.55 17.41 40.34
C ILE A 166 14.32 18.28 40.11
N VAL A 167 13.16 17.65 39.88
CA VAL A 167 11.88 18.36 39.70
C VAL A 167 11.51 19.14 40.97
N ARG A 168 11.66 18.53 42.14
CA ARG A 168 11.37 19.16 43.45
C ARG A 168 12.27 20.37 43.69
N ASP A 169 13.56 20.27 43.40
CA ASP A 169 14.50 21.39 43.51
C ASP A 169 14.15 22.53 42.54
N TYR A 170 13.78 22.19 41.30
CA TYR A 170 13.37 23.17 40.29
C TYR A 170 12.13 23.98 40.71
N VAL A 171 11.11 23.31 41.26
CA VAL A 171 9.83 23.92 41.65
C VAL A 171 9.95 24.78 42.92
N ASN A 172 10.76 24.35 43.89
CA ASN A 172 10.82 25.00 45.19
C ASN A 172 11.89 26.09 45.30
N ASN A 173 12.91 26.09 44.43
CA ASN A 173 14.05 27.00 44.54
C ASN A 173 14.20 27.90 43.31
N PRO A 174 14.53 29.20 43.49
CA PRO A 174 14.86 30.10 42.38
C PRO A 174 16.15 29.67 41.68
N ARG A 175 16.32 30.07 40.42
CA ARG A 175 17.41 29.58 39.53
C ARG A 175 18.82 29.62 40.15
N HIS A 176 19.12 30.63 40.96
CA HIS A 176 20.44 30.82 41.58
C HIS A 176 20.69 29.92 42.80
N GLU A 177 19.63 29.42 43.46
CA GLU A 177 19.72 28.53 44.63
C GLU A 177 19.58 27.05 44.25
N ARG A 178 19.14 26.75 43.03
CA ARG A 178 19.02 25.38 42.50
C ARG A 178 20.37 24.67 42.51
N LYS A 179 20.34 23.35 42.72
CA LYS A 179 21.51 22.48 42.62
C LYS A 179 22.08 22.46 41.20
N ASP A 180 23.38 22.16 41.09
CA ASP A 180 24.08 22.10 39.80
C ASP A 180 23.40 21.16 38.80
N MET A 181 23.02 19.97 39.24
CA MET A 181 22.33 19.00 38.38
C MET A 181 20.99 19.55 37.86
N THR A 182 20.21 20.22 38.73
CA THR A 182 18.94 20.83 38.33
C THR A 182 19.16 21.93 37.30
N ARG A 183 20.17 22.77 37.49
CA ARG A 183 20.54 23.79 36.51
C ARG A 183 20.93 23.14 35.18
N LEU A 184 21.79 22.12 35.21
CA LEU A 184 22.26 21.42 34.02
C LEU A 184 21.10 20.80 33.21
N VAL A 185 20.23 20.05 33.86
CA VAL A 185 19.12 19.33 33.22
C VAL A 185 18.10 20.28 32.57
N TYR A 186 17.86 21.46 33.16
CA TYR A 186 16.93 22.44 32.61
C TYR A 186 17.58 23.50 31.69
N ASP A 187 18.92 23.53 31.57
CA ASP A 187 19.63 24.51 30.73
C ASP A 187 19.51 24.18 29.24
N LYS A 188 19.67 22.91 28.88
CA LYS A 188 19.51 22.40 27.51
C LYS A 188 18.72 21.11 27.51
N TYR A 189 17.87 20.94 26.51
CA TYR A 189 17.01 19.76 26.41
C TYR A 189 17.85 18.48 26.22
N GLU A 190 18.97 18.58 25.53
CA GLU A 190 19.92 17.48 25.34
C GLU A 190 20.52 16.99 26.67
N ASN A 191 20.69 17.86 27.66
CA ASN A 191 21.21 17.45 28.98
C ASN A 191 20.20 16.57 29.70
N PHE A 192 18.91 16.88 29.60
CA PHE A 192 17.85 16.02 30.11
C PHE A 192 17.83 14.65 29.41
N GLU A 193 17.94 14.63 28.08
CA GLU A 193 17.99 13.37 27.33
C GLU A 193 19.21 12.53 27.73
N GLN A 194 20.38 13.16 27.88
CA GLN A 194 21.60 12.50 28.33
C GLN A 194 21.46 11.93 29.75
N GLU A 195 20.83 12.66 30.67
CA GLU A 195 20.59 12.16 32.03
C GLU A 195 19.68 10.93 32.01
N LEU A 196 18.62 10.94 31.19
CA LEU A 196 17.75 9.77 31.00
C LEU A 196 18.51 8.59 30.35
N ILE A 197 19.33 8.84 29.33
CA ILE A 197 20.16 7.83 28.67
C ILE A 197 21.19 7.25 29.62
N HIS A 198 21.82 8.07 30.45
CA HIS A 198 22.78 7.62 31.44
C HIS A 198 22.10 6.77 32.54
N ALA A 199 20.91 7.18 32.99
CA ALA A 199 20.18 6.49 34.05
C ALA A 199 19.47 5.20 33.60
N PHE A 200 18.93 5.18 32.38
CA PHE A 200 18.06 4.11 31.91
C PHE A 200 18.44 3.52 30.54
N GLY A 201 19.39 4.12 29.82
CA GLY A 201 19.89 3.55 28.57
C GLY A 201 20.57 2.21 28.84
N LEU A 202 20.51 1.30 27.86
CA LEU A 202 21.25 0.05 27.99
C LEU A 202 22.73 0.40 27.82
N ALA A 203 23.53 0.23 28.88
CA ALA A 203 24.98 0.45 28.87
C ALA A 203 25.74 -0.33 27.77
N ASN A 204 25.06 -1.28 27.09
CA ASN A 204 25.58 -2.11 26.03
C ASN A 204 24.53 -2.33 24.90
N GLU A 205 23.72 -1.33 24.52
CA GLU A 205 22.75 -1.46 23.40
C GLU A 205 23.35 -2.13 22.17
N ARG A 206 24.56 -1.69 21.80
CA ARG A 206 25.32 -2.26 20.69
C ARG A 206 25.61 -3.75 20.90
N ARG A 207 26.17 -4.16 22.04
CA ARG A 207 26.52 -5.58 22.28
C ARG A 207 25.27 -6.46 22.35
N GLU A 208 24.18 -5.93 22.90
CA GLU A 208 22.93 -6.67 22.96
C GLU A 208 22.31 -6.82 21.57
N ALA A 209 22.30 -5.75 20.77
CA ALA A 209 21.87 -5.80 19.37
C ALA A 209 22.74 -6.76 18.55
N GLU A 210 24.07 -6.73 18.73
CA GLU A 210 25.00 -7.68 18.11
C GLU A 210 24.70 -9.12 18.55
N SER A 211 24.45 -9.36 19.83
CA SER A 211 24.08 -10.69 20.35
C SER A 211 22.74 -11.18 19.79
N LYS A 212 21.71 -10.31 19.79
CA LYS A 212 20.38 -10.59 19.24
C LYS A 212 20.48 -10.93 17.75
N ILE A 213 21.23 -10.14 16.97
CA ILE A 213 21.46 -10.40 15.53
C ILE A 213 22.24 -11.69 15.29
N ARG A 214 23.28 -11.98 16.08
CA ARG A 214 24.09 -13.21 15.94
C ARG A 214 23.25 -14.47 16.17
N ASN A 215 22.28 -14.38 17.07
CA ASN A 215 21.37 -15.48 17.42
C ASN A 215 20.08 -15.49 16.60
N LEU A 216 19.77 -14.43 15.85
CA LEU A 216 18.54 -14.33 15.07
C LEU A 216 18.54 -15.38 13.94
N ARG A 217 17.48 -16.17 13.87
CA ARG A 217 17.24 -17.17 12.83
C ARG A 217 15.83 -17.02 12.29
N GLN A 218 15.65 -17.26 11.00
CA GLN A 218 14.36 -17.26 10.36
C GLN A 218 13.57 -18.52 10.77
N THR A 219 12.70 -18.40 11.76
CA THR A 219 11.80 -19.49 12.19
C THR A 219 10.45 -19.43 11.47
N GLY A 220 9.95 -18.23 11.18
CA GLY A 220 8.68 -17.97 10.49
C GLY A 220 8.83 -17.42 9.07
N SER A 221 8.03 -16.41 8.74
CA SER A 221 8.12 -15.69 7.48
C SER A 221 9.43 -14.90 7.40
N ALA A 222 9.94 -14.71 6.18
CA ALA A 222 11.14 -13.93 5.98
C ALA A 222 10.91 -12.44 6.26
N ALA A 223 9.71 -11.93 5.97
CA ALA A 223 9.36 -10.55 6.28
C ALA A 223 9.46 -10.28 7.79
N ALA A 224 8.95 -11.17 8.63
CA ALA A 224 9.07 -11.04 10.08
C ALA A 224 10.55 -11.08 10.54
N TYR A 225 11.32 -12.03 10.03
CA TYR A 225 12.75 -12.14 10.32
C TYR A 225 13.54 -10.87 9.89
N LEU A 226 13.32 -10.38 8.68
CA LEU A 226 14.00 -9.20 8.16
C LEU A 226 13.59 -7.92 8.90
N SER A 227 12.33 -7.82 9.33
CA SER A 227 11.86 -6.71 10.16
C SER A 227 12.61 -6.68 11.50
N GLU A 228 12.67 -7.82 12.18
CA GLU A 228 13.40 -7.93 13.46
C GLU A 228 14.91 -7.66 13.26
N TYR A 229 15.49 -8.19 12.19
CA TYR A 229 16.89 -7.93 11.85
C TYR A 229 17.15 -6.43 11.66
N ARG A 230 16.34 -5.74 10.87
CA ARG A 230 16.47 -4.30 10.60
C ARG A 230 16.33 -3.48 11.86
N TYR A 231 15.40 -3.86 12.74
CA TYR A 231 15.20 -3.20 14.03
C TYR A 231 16.46 -3.24 14.90
N GLN A 232 17.12 -4.39 15.00
CA GLN A 232 18.39 -4.50 15.74
C GLN A 232 19.56 -3.85 14.98
N ALA A 233 19.59 -3.96 13.65
CA ALA A 233 20.69 -3.46 12.82
C ALA A 233 20.80 -1.94 12.84
N ALA A 234 19.68 -1.23 13.02
CA ALA A 234 19.66 0.24 13.17
C ALA A 234 20.50 0.74 14.36
N LYS A 235 20.82 -0.13 15.33
CA LYS A 235 21.66 0.18 16.50
C LYS A 235 23.15 -0.09 16.26
N LEU A 236 23.50 -0.61 15.07
CA LEU A 236 24.86 -1.02 14.71
C LEU A 236 25.42 -0.16 13.58
N ASP A 237 26.73 0.04 13.60
CA ASP A 237 27.52 0.76 12.59
C ASP A 237 28.17 -0.20 11.58
N TRP A 238 27.54 -1.36 11.34
CA TRP A 238 28.08 -2.37 10.42
C TRP A 238 27.94 -1.90 8.96
N ASN A 239 28.89 -2.30 8.11
CA ASN A 239 28.78 -2.03 6.68
C ASN A 239 27.77 -2.97 6.01
N GLU A 240 27.34 -2.61 4.79
CA GLU A 240 26.33 -3.37 4.03
C GLU A 240 26.74 -4.83 3.81
N SER A 241 28.02 -5.12 3.58
CA SER A 241 28.52 -6.50 3.38
C SER A 241 28.36 -7.34 4.64
N ALA A 242 28.76 -6.81 5.80
CA ALA A 242 28.62 -7.47 7.08
C ALA A 242 27.14 -7.74 7.40
N HIS A 243 26.25 -6.80 7.05
CA HIS A 243 24.83 -7.03 7.20
C HIS A 243 24.30 -8.13 6.27
N MET A 244 24.68 -8.13 5.00
CA MET A 244 24.27 -9.12 4.01
C MET A 244 24.71 -10.54 4.42
N ASP A 245 25.96 -10.69 4.86
CA ASP A 245 26.50 -11.97 5.32
C ASP A 245 25.72 -12.49 6.53
N GLN A 246 25.46 -11.62 7.51
CA GLN A 246 24.74 -12.01 8.72
C GLN A 246 23.27 -12.35 8.43
N VAL A 247 22.60 -11.60 7.55
CA VAL A 247 21.24 -11.94 7.13
C VAL A 247 21.22 -13.29 6.45
N TYR A 248 22.16 -13.54 5.51
CA TYR A 248 22.26 -14.81 4.79
C TYR A 248 22.42 -15.98 5.76
N LEU A 249 23.30 -15.87 6.76
CA LEU A 249 23.50 -16.92 7.78
C LEU A 249 22.23 -17.27 8.54
N GLY A 250 21.38 -16.28 8.83
CA GLY A 250 20.14 -16.48 9.59
C GLY A 250 18.93 -16.92 8.77
N LEU A 251 18.99 -16.93 7.44
CA LEU A 251 17.91 -17.43 6.58
C LEU A 251 17.74 -18.96 6.69
N LYS A 252 16.54 -19.45 6.38
CA LYS A 252 16.28 -20.89 6.24
C LYS A 252 17.02 -21.46 5.03
N GLU A 253 17.42 -22.73 5.10
CA GLU A 253 18.12 -23.43 4.01
C GLU A 253 17.34 -23.39 2.70
N GLU A 254 16.03 -23.63 2.73
CA GLU A 254 15.13 -23.54 1.56
C GLU A 254 15.23 -22.18 0.84
N VAL A 255 15.37 -21.09 1.62
CA VAL A 255 15.50 -19.73 1.10
C VAL A 255 16.91 -19.49 0.57
N LYS A 256 17.94 -20.00 1.25
CA LYS A 256 19.33 -19.94 0.78
C LYS A 256 19.49 -20.68 -0.56
N ASP A 257 18.90 -21.86 -0.70
CA ASP A 257 18.92 -22.65 -1.93
C ASP A 257 18.25 -21.91 -3.09
N ALA A 258 17.10 -21.29 -2.83
CA ALA A 258 16.43 -20.45 -3.82
C ALA A 258 17.30 -19.26 -4.24
N LEU A 259 18.01 -18.63 -3.30
CA LEU A 259 18.93 -17.51 -3.57
C LEU A 259 20.13 -17.90 -4.44
N VAL A 260 20.60 -19.15 -4.42
CA VAL A 260 21.74 -19.62 -5.25
C VAL A 260 21.46 -19.38 -6.74
N ASN A 261 20.22 -19.64 -7.15
CA ASN A 261 19.78 -19.62 -8.55
C ASN A 261 19.37 -18.22 -9.05
N ILE A 262 19.33 -17.22 -8.18
CA ILE A 262 18.87 -15.86 -8.54
C ILE A 262 20.03 -15.03 -9.10
N ARG A 263 19.76 -14.36 -10.22
CA ARG A 263 20.70 -13.45 -10.90
C ARG A 263 19.95 -12.19 -11.36
N PRO A 264 20.50 -10.98 -11.12
CA PRO A 264 21.75 -10.69 -10.41
C PRO A 264 21.67 -11.01 -8.91
N LYS A 265 22.82 -11.25 -8.27
CA LYS A 265 22.86 -11.45 -6.81
C LYS A 265 22.46 -10.15 -6.09
N PRO A 266 21.74 -10.24 -4.96
CA PRO A 266 21.37 -9.06 -4.18
C PRO A 266 22.63 -8.34 -3.70
N LYS A 267 22.62 -7.01 -3.81
CA LYS A 267 23.74 -6.15 -3.37
C LYS A 267 23.40 -5.37 -2.11
N THR A 268 22.11 -5.28 -1.79
CA THR A 268 21.60 -4.57 -0.61
C THR A 268 20.62 -5.43 0.18
N LEU A 269 20.43 -5.09 1.45
CA LEU A 269 19.40 -5.65 2.33
C LEU A 269 17.98 -5.48 1.77
N ASN A 270 17.74 -4.44 0.97
CA ASN A 270 16.46 -4.23 0.29
C ASN A 270 16.27 -5.20 -0.88
N ASP A 271 17.30 -5.42 -1.69
CA ASP A 271 17.25 -6.39 -2.78
C ASP A 271 16.99 -7.80 -2.24
N LEU A 272 17.71 -8.16 -1.17
CA LEU A 272 17.54 -9.44 -0.51
C LEU A 272 16.11 -9.58 0.05
N ALA A 273 15.56 -8.55 0.69
CA ALA A 273 14.19 -8.58 1.21
C ALA A 273 13.13 -8.79 0.10
N ASN A 274 13.30 -8.13 -1.03
CA ASN A 274 12.40 -8.26 -2.19
C ASN A 274 12.48 -9.66 -2.83
N ILE A 275 13.67 -10.23 -2.90
CA ILE A 275 13.89 -11.57 -3.44
C ILE A 275 13.32 -12.64 -2.51
N VAL A 276 13.51 -12.48 -1.21
CA VAL A 276 13.03 -13.46 -0.24
C VAL A 276 11.48 -13.43 -0.15
N SER A 277 10.86 -12.26 -0.24
CA SER A 277 9.39 -12.16 -0.25
C SER A 277 8.75 -12.79 -1.51
N THR A 278 9.40 -12.64 -2.68
CA THR A 278 8.95 -13.26 -3.92
C THR A 278 9.10 -14.79 -3.89
N THR A 279 10.22 -15.32 -3.40
CA THR A 279 10.44 -16.78 -3.29
C THR A 279 9.49 -17.48 -2.31
N GLN A 280 9.13 -16.83 -1.19
CA GLN A 280 8.15 -17.40 -0.26
C GLN A 280 6.73 -17.45 -0.83
N SER A 281 6.35 -16.46 -1.65
CA SER A 281 5.05 -16.43 -2.35
C SER A 281 4.93 -17.57 -3.37
N THR A 282 6.01 -17.91 -4.05
CA THR A 282 6.08 -19.06 -4.97
C THR A 282 6.03 -20.41 -4.23
N THR A 283 6.63 -20.51 -3.05
CA THR A 283 6.69 -21.76 -2.26
C THR A 283 5.33 -22.11 -1.62
N GLN A 284 4.57 -21.13 -1.14
CA GLN A 284 3.19 -21.36 -0.65
C GLN A 284 2.22 -21.76 -1.77
N SER A 285 2.50 -21.33 -3.01
CA SER A 285 1.69 -21.69 -4.18
C SER A 285 1.91 -23.14 -4.63
N THR A 286 3.10 -23.70 -4.39
CA THR A 286 3.48 -25.06 -4.86
C THR A 286 3.13 -26.17 -3.86
N SER A 287 2.98 -25.87 -2.57
CA SER A 287 2.54 -26.85 -1.56
C SER A 287 1.04 -27.17 -1.61
N SER A 288 0.25 -26.46 -2.44
CA SER A 288 -1.18 -26.69 -2.63
C SER A 288 -1.53 -27.50 -3.89
N LEU A 289 -0.55 -27.98 -4.65
CA LEU A 289 -0.75 -28.81 -5.85
C LEU A 289 -0.21 -30.22 -5.62
N SER A 290 -0.94 -30.99 -4.81
CA SER A 290 -0.79 -32.44 -4.76
C SER A 290 -1.63 -33.07 -5.87
N THR A 291 -0.92 -33.70 -6.80
CA THR A 291 -1.34 -34.86 -7.60
C THR A 291 -2.47 -34.68 -8.62
N SER A 292 -2.22 -33.97 -9.72
CA SER A 292 -2.57 -34.47 -11.07
C SER A 292 -1.95 -33.59 -12.17
N ALA A 293 -1.62 -34.23 -13.28
CA ALA A 293 -1.15 -33.66 -14.55
C ALA A 293 0.33 -33.24 -14.64
N LYS A 294 1.18 -34.24 -14.88
CA LYS A 294 2.28 -34.10 -15.84
C LYS A 294 1.68 -33.86 -17.23
N ALA A 295 1.87 -32.67 -17.80
CA ALA A 295 1.87 -32.42 -19.24
C ALA A 295 2.62 -31.10 -19.48
N GLY A 296 3.62 -31.14 -20.36
CA GLY A 296 4.66 -30.12 -20.45
C GLY A 296 4.22 -28.76 -20.95
N ILE A 297 5.10 -27.77 -20.74
CA ILE A 297 5.35 -26.64 -21.65
C ILE A 297 6.83 -26.27 -21.51
N THR A 298 7.55 -26.38 -22.61
CA THR A 298 8.87 -25.83 -22.88
C THR A 298 8.74 -24.41 -23.45
N VAL A 299 9.63 -23.52 -22.97
CA VAL A 299 10.22 -22.33 -23.64
C VAL A 299 9.37 -21.05 -23.79
N GLY A 300 9.93 -19.92 -23.31
CA GLY A 300 9.96 -18.68 -24.11
C GLY A 300 9.51 -17.36 -23.47
N SER A 301 10.44 -16.67 -22.81
CA SER A 301 10.74 -15.22 -22.91
C SER A 301 9.64 -14.13 -22.84
N VAL A 302 9.77 -13.26 -21.83
CA VAL A 302 9.77 -11.78 -21.86
C VAL A 302 8.69 -11.04 -22.68
N ILE A 303 7.67 -10.54 -21.97
CA ILE A 303 7.03 -9.20 -22.09
C ILE A 303 6.51 -8.92 -20.66
N GLY A 304 6.97 -7.94 -19.87
CA GLY A 304 6.99 -6.51 -20.15
C GLY A 304 5.70 -5.84 -19.64
N GLY A 305 5.61 -5.55 -18.33
CA GLY A 305 4.65 -4.59 -17.76
C GLY A 305 3.17 -5.01 -17.66
N LEU A 306 2.51 -4.53 -16.59
CA LEU A 306 1.05 -4.57 -16.31
C LEU A 306 0.45 -5.87 -15.76
N GLY A 307 0.76 -6.18 -14.50
CA GLY A 307 0.17 -7.32 -13.79
C GLY A 307 -0.24 -7.03 -12.33
N ALA A 308 -0.83 -5.86 -12.04
CA ALA A 308 -1.29 -5.53 -10.68
C ALA A 308 -2.81 -5.29 -10.54
N ILE A 309 -3.63 -5.39 -11.60
CA ILE A 309 -5.07 -5.06 -11.54
C ILE A 309 -5.98 -6.30 -11.55
N GLY A 310 -5.47 -7.50 -11.86
CA GLY A 310 -6.29 -8.71 -12.03
C GLY A 310 -6.68 -9.47 -10.76
N LEU A 311 -6.10 -9.18 -9.59
CA LEU A 311 -6.29 -10.00 -8.38
C LEU A 311 -7.32 -9.45 -7.37
N VAL A 312 -7.75 -8.19 -7.51
CA VAL A 312 -8.77 -7.60 -6.62
C VAL A 312 -10.19 -7.95 -7.08
N ALA A 313 -10.43 -8.09 -8.39
CA ALA A 313 -11.74 -8.43 -8.95
C ALA A 313 -12.23 -9.85 -8.61
N ARG A 314 -11.32 -10.79 -8.29
CA ARG A 314 -11.67 -12.19 -7.97
C ARG A 314 -12.09 -12.41 -6.51
N LEU A 315 -11.81 -11.44 -5.62
CA LEU A 315 -12.12 -11.56 -4.19
C LEU A 315 -13.45 -10.89 -3.79
N VAL A 316 -13.98 -9.98 -4.62
CA VAL A 316 -15.25 -9.29 -4.37
C VAL A 316 -16.48 -10.13 -4.77
N LEU A 317 -16.34 -11.11 -5.66
CA LEU A 317 -17.46 -11.96 -6.10
C LEU A 317 -17.79 -13.18 -5.22
N ARG A 318 -17.07 -13.41 -4.10
CA ARG A 318 -17.38 -14.53 -3.18
C ARG A 318 -18.22 -14.17 -1.95
N ARG A 319 -18.64 -12.90 -1.77
CA ARG A 319 -19.43 -12.48 -0.59
C ARG A 319 -20.94 -12.32 -0.81
N LYS A 320 -21.46 -12.51 -2.04
CA LYS A 320 -22.90 -12.29 -2.34
C LYS A 320 -23.74 -13.56 -2.45
N ASN A 321 -23.35 -14.67 -1.81
CA ASN A 321 -24.21 -15.85 -1.67
C ASN A 321 -24.22 -16.38 -0.24
N ARG A 322 -24.86 -15.62 0.66
CA ARG A 322 -25.44 -16.12 1.92
C ARG A 322 -26.34 -15.05 2.56
N LYS A 323 -27.60 -15.01 2.14
CA LYS A 323 -28.81 -14.63 2.92
C LYS A 323 -29.88 -15.61 2.43
N SER A 324 -30.76 -16.25 3.21
CA SER A 324 -31.51 -15.83 4.40
C SER A 324 -32.32 -17.02 4.97
N SER A 325 -32.73 -16.95 6.23
CA SER A 325 -34.03 -17.43 6.75
C SER A 325 -34.29 -16.69 8.08
N GLN A 326 -35.11 -15.62 8.10
CA GLN A 326 -36.57 -15.55 8.35
C GLN A 326 -36.96 -15.74 9.84
N ARG A 327 -37.50 -14.69 10.50
CA ARG A 327 -38.94 -14.55 10.88
C ARG A 327 -39.24 -13.24 11.63
N LEU A 328 -40.45 -12.74 11.38
CA LEU A 328 -41.16 -11.60 11.99
C LEU A 328 -41.84 -11.97 13.32
N THR A 329 -41.99 -11.00 14.23
CA THR A 329 -43.25 -10.71 14.96
C THR A 329 -43.28 -9.26 15.48
N ASP A 330 -44.45 -8.63 15.35
CA ASP A 330 -44.90 -7.34 15.88
C ASP A 330 -44.78 -7.18 17.41
N SER A 331 -44.60 -5.94 17.89
CA SER A 331 -45.58 -5.27 18.77
C SER A 331 -45.21 -3.83 19.10
N ASP A 332 -46.24 -3.00 19.06
CA ASP A 332 -46.42 -1.56 19.32
C ASP A 332 -46.05 -1.07 20.76
N ALA A 333 -45.63 0.20 20.86
CA ALA A 333 -46.01 1.20 21.88
C ALA A 333 -44.90 2.24 22.23
N GLY A 334 -45.21 3.53 22.01
CA GLY A 334 -44.87 4.63 22.93
C GLY A 334 -43.52 5.38 22.78
N LYS A 335 -43.55 6.56 22.15
CA LYS A 335 -42.63 7.71 22.40
C LYS A 335 -43.13 8.49 23.64
N PRO A 336 -42.34 9.35 24.37
CA PRO A 336 -41.41 10.33 23.76
C PRO A 336 -40.10 10.73 24.51
N ASN A 337 -39.18 11.29 23.71
CA ASN A 337 -38.20 12.37 23.91
C ASN A 337 -37.23 12.37 25.12
N GLU A 338 -35.92 12.23 24.84
CA GLU A 338 -34.88 13.13 25.39
C GLU A 338 -33.54 13.05 24.63
N GLU A 339 -32.94 14.23 24.42
CA GLU A 339 -31.57 14.63 24.07
C GLU A 339 -30.63 13.74 23.22
N THR A 340 -30.24 14.33 22.07
CA THR A 340 -29.22 13.89 21.14
C THR A 340 -27.83 13.81 21.79
N ARG A 341 -27.46 12.60 22.24
CA ARG A 341 -26.08 12.22 22.53
C ARG A 341 -25.48 11.57 21.27
N TYR A 342 -24.56 12.25 20.60
CA TYR A 342 -23.80 11.64 19.50
C TYR A 342 -22.72 10.73 20.08
N GLU A 343 -22.98 9.42 20.07
CA GLU A 343 -21.96 8.38 20.25
C GLU A 343 -21.21 8.18 18.92
N LEU A 344 -19.89 8.39 18.96
CA LEU A 344 -19.00 8.20 17.81
C LEU A 344 -18.74 6.69 17.66
N HIS A 345 -19.18 6.11 16.54
CA HIS A 345 -18.85 4.74 16.18
C HIS A 345 -17.37 4.64 15.78
N ASP A 346 -16.74 3.57 16.28
CA ASP A 346 -15.36 3.14 16.08
C ASP A 346 -15.07 2.90 14.58
N GLU A 347 -14.44 3.87 13.91
CA GLU A 347 -13.90 3.71 12.55
C GLU A 347 -12.40 3.43 12.60
N ARG A 348 -12.03 2.28 12.02
CA ARG A 348 -10.65 1.83 11.80
C ARG A 348 -9.81 2.92 11.14
N THR A 349 -8.74 3.29 11.81
CA THR A 349 -7.63 4.08 11.27
C THR A 349 -7.01 3.40 10.04
N HIS A 350 -7.15 4.02 8.86
CA HIS A 350 -6.32 3.71 7.71
C HIS A 350 -5.02 4.51 7.82
N GLU A 351 -3.92 3.84 8.19
CA GLU A 351 -2.57 4.37 8.04
C GLU A 351 -2.27 4.54 6.54
N MET A 352 -2.13 5.79 6.08
CA MET A 352 -1.61 6.07 4.74
C MET A 352 -0.09 5.97 4.75
N HIS A 353 0.44 4.94 4.08
CA HIS A 353 1.85 4.84 3.75
C HIS A 353 2.26 5.97 2.80
N ALA A 354 3.29 6.73 3.19
CA ALA A 354 3.95 7.72 2.34
C ALA A 354 4.73 7.05 1.20
N GLN A 355 4.04 6.64 0.14
CA GLN A 355 4.65 6.24 -1.13
C GLN A 355 3.75 6.72 -2.26
N ASN A 356 3.91 7.99 -2.63
CA ASN A 356 3.67 8.53 -3.98
C ASN A 356 4.03 10.03 -3.95
N LEU A 357 5.30 10.35 -4.17
CA LEU A 357 5.65 11.66 -4.70
C LEU A 357 5.11 11.68 -6.14
N VAL A 358 3.99 12.34 -6.36
CA VAL A 358 3.58 12.73 -7.71
C VAL A 358 4.35 14.00 -8.04
N GLU A 359 5.26 13.92 -9.00
CA GLU A 359 5.90 15.11 -9.57
C GLU A 359 4.82 16.06 -10.11
N LEU A 360 4.81 17.31 -9.61
CA LEU A 360 3.89 18.35 -10.06
C LEU A 360 4.17 18.68 -11.53
N PRO A 361 3.14 18.83 -12.38
CA PRO A 361 3.33 19.22 -13.78
C PRO A 361 3.89 20.65 -13.86
N ALA A 362 4.93 20.80 -14.67
CA ALA A 362 5.64 22.05 -14.93
C ALA A 362 4.83 22.98 -15.85
N ASP A 363 3.70 23.51 -15.38
CA ASP A 363 3.08 24.69 -15.99
C ASP A 363 2.18 25.42 -14.99
N TYR A 364 2.79 26.27 -14.17
CA TYR A 364 2.11 27.43 -13.60
C TYR A 364 2.94 28.66 -13.93
N GLY A 365 2.35 29.50 -14.79
CA GLY A 365 2.95 30.70 -15.32
C GLY A 365 3.46 31.67 -14.25
N ARG A 366 4.68 32.16 -14.51
CA ARG A 366 5.24 33.49 -14.21
C ARG A 366 4.37 34.35 -13.27
N VAL A 367 4.64 34.26 -11.97
CA VAL A 367 4.23 35.26 -10.99
C VAL A 367 5.48 36.04 -10.60
N ASP A 368 5.39 37.36 -10.77
CA ASP A 368 6.43 38.39 -10.72
C ASP A 368 7.67 38.12 -9.82
N ASP A 369 8.85 38.28 -10.43
CA ASP A 369 10.21 38.14 -9.87
C ASP A 369 10.56 39.10 -8.71
N ARG A 370 9.57 39.80 -8.13
CA ARG A 370 9.74 40.64 -6.94
C ARG A 370 9.47 39.93 -5.61
N ALA A 371 8.74 38.80 -5.60
CA ALA A 371 8.46 38.06 -4.37
C ALA A 371 9.62 37.17 -3.92
N ALA A 372 10.39 36.61 -4.87
CA ALA A 372 11.54 35.75 -4.57
C ALA A 372 12.71 36.49 -3.91
N ALA A 373 12.89 37.79 -4.20
CA ALA A 373 13.95 38.61 -3.60
C ALA A 373 13.72 38.93 -2.11
N GLY A 374 12.48 38.80 -1.62
CA GLY A 374 12.14 39.01 -0.21
C GLY A 374 12.57 37.86 0.70
N TYR A 375 12.50 36.62 0.18
CA TYR A 375 12.79 35.41 0.94
C TYR A 375 14.29 35.27 1.27
N ASP A 376 15.16 35.67 0.33
CA ASP A 376 16.61 35.51 0.46
C ASP A 376 17.26 36.63 1.32
N ARG A 377 16.59 37.78 1.45
CA ARG A 377 17.03 38.88 2.32
C ARG A 377 16.74 38.61 3.80
N ALA A 378 15.61 37.97 4.12
CA ALA A 378 15.22 37.68 5.51
C ALA A 378 16.12 36.61 6.17
N TYR A 379 16.58 35.62 5.40
CA TYR A 379 17.51 34.60 5.90
C TYR A 379 18.94 35.14 6.14
N ARG A 380 19.41 36.09 5.31
CA ARG A 380 20.74 36.70 5.49
C ARG A 380 20.81 37.71 6.63
N THR A 381 19.73 38.43 6.92
CA THR A 381 19.70 39.40 8.04
C THR A 381 19.61 38.73 9.41
N PHE A 382 19.06 37.52 9.52
CA PHE A 382 18.96 36.81 10.80
C PHE A 382 20.30 36.20 11.25
N ASN A 383 21.16 35.78 10.31
CA ASN A 383 22.47 35.18 10.61
C ASN A 383 23.65 36.18 10.65
N SER A 384 23.41 37.47 10.42
CA SER A 384 24.47 38.52 10.44
C SER A 384 24.42 39.44 11.67
N GLY A 385 23.49 39.21 12.61
CA GLY A 385 23.20 40.12 13.73
C GLY A 385 23.92 39.84 15.04
N SER A 386 24.73 38.78 15.16
CA SER A 386 25.43 38.40 16.39
C SER A 386 26.95 38.45 16.22
N GLY A 387 27.48 39.63 15.85
CA GLY A 387 28.90 39.90 15.81
C GLY A 387 29.21 41.36 16.16
N LEU A 388 29.80 41.56 17.34
CA LEU A 388 30.55 42.75 17.78
C LEU A 388 29.77 43.96 18.35
N ARG A 389 29.64 43.97 19.68
CA ARG A 389 29.98 45.15 20.50
C ARG A 389 30.84 44.69 21.69
N ASN A 390 32.15 44.90 21.55
CA ASN A 390 33.04 45.44 22.57
C ASN A 390 33.73 46.63 21.92
#